data_AF-A0A7C7D393-F1
#
_entry.id   AF-A0A7C7D393-F1
#
_cell.length_a   1.000
_cell.length_b   1.000
_cell.length_c   1.000
_cell.angle_alpha   90.00
_cell.angle_beta   90.00
_cell.angle_gamma   90.00
#
_symmetry.space_group_name_H-M   'P 1'
#
loop_
_entity.id
_entity.type
_entity.pdbx_description
1 polymer ?
#
loop_
_entity_poly.entity_id
_entity_poly.type
_entity_poly.pdbx_seq_one_letter_code
_entity_poly.pdbx_strand_id
1 'polypeptide(L)' 'EPPAKDHPFRKLPNVIMTPHIAGLANTGLKRIGKFVTDELKRYLNGESLKGEVKSEQLKILA' A
#
# COMPACT_ATOMS: atom_id res chain seq x y z
N GLU A 1 12.56 1.76 2.99
CA GLU A 1 12.92 0.46 2.40
C GLU A 1 14.07 0.61 1.39
N PRO A 2 14.86 -0.43 1.15
CA PRO A 2 14.93 -1.65 1.98
C PRO A 2 15.56 -1.34 3.35
N PRO A 3 15.30 -2.15 4.41
CA PRO A 3 16.06 -2.03 5.66
C PRO A 3 17.56 -2.27 5.43
N ALA A 4 18.42 -1.66 6.25
CA ALA A 4 19.88 -1.86 6.24
C ALA A 4 20.23 -3.35 6.20
N LYS A 5 21.26 -3.77 5.44
CA LYS A 5 21.55 -5.20 5.17
C LYS A 5 21.79 -6.03 6.44
N ASP A 6 22.36 -5.41 7.46
CA ASP A 6 22.72 -5.98 8.76
C ASP A 6 21.65 -5.81 9.85
N HIS A 7 20.42 -5.40 9.47
CA HIS A 7 19.32 -5.18 10.43
C HIS A 7 19.13 -6.37 11.40
N PRO A 8 19.06 -6.12 12.72
CA PRO A 8 19.12 -7.16 13.76
C PRO A 8 18.03 -8.23 13.63
N PHE A 9 16.85 -7.86 13.12
CA PHE A 9 15.73 -8.78 12.97
C PHE A 9 15.98 -9.92 11.98
N ARG A 10 16.95 -9.80 11.07
CA ARG A 10 17.33 -10.91 10.18
C ARG A 10 17.97 -12.09 10.92
N LYS A 11 18.41 -11.90 12.16
CA LYS A 11 19.07 -12.93 12.99
C LYS A 11 18.16 -13.56 14.05
N LEU A 12 16.95 -13.05 14.24
CA LEU A 12 16.05 -13.54 15.29
C LEU A 12 15.40 -14.87 14.87
N PRO A 13 15.39 -15.91 15.72
CA PRO A 13 14.92 -17.24 15.36
C PRO A 13 13.39 -17.33 15.18
N ASN A 14 12.66 -16.32 15.64
CA ASN A 14 11.20 -16.23 15.64
C ASN A 14 10.66 -15.15 14.68
N VAL A 15 11.48 -14.68 13.73
CA VAL A 15 11.11 -13.63 12.78
C VAL A 15 11.22 -14.12 11.34
N ILE A 16 10.14 -13.93 10.58
CA ILE A 16 10.13 -14.10 9.13
C ILE A 16 9.92 -12.72 8.50
N MET A 17 10.88 -12.29 7.66
CA MET A 17 10.80 -11.01 6.95
C MET A 17 10.43 -11.24 5.49
N THR A 18 9.41 -10.56 4.99
CA THR A 18 9.06 -10.52 3.57
C THR A 18 9.34 -9.12 3.01
N PRO A 19 9.84 -8.98 1.77
CA PRO A 19 10.31 -7.70 1.24
C PRO A 19 9.17 -6.80 0.73
N HIS A 20 8.22 -6.44 1.60
CA HIS A 20 7.06 -5.58 1.28
C HIS A 20 6.24 -6.07 0.09
N ILE A 21 6.06 -7.38 -0.02
CA ILE A 21 5.37 -8.02 -1.15
C ILE A 21 3.91 -8.36 -0.87
N ALA A 22 3.37 -7.97 0.31
CA ALA A 22 2.03 -8.35 0.73
C ALA A 22 0.93 -7.88 -0.26
N GLY A 23 1.06 -6.66 -0.79
CA GLY A 23 0.11 -6.10 -1.77
C GLY A 23 0.24 -6.67 -3.19
N LEU A 24 1.29 -7.46 -3.47
CA LEU A 24 1.60 -7.97 -4.80
C LEU A 24 0.96 -9.34 -5.09
N ALA A 25 0.38 -9.99 -4.08
CA ALA A 25 -0.14 -11.36 -4.23
C ALA A 25 -1.23 -11.48 -5.31
N ASN A 26 -1.17 -12.55 -6.10
CA ASN A 26 -2.14 -12.92 -7.13
C ASN A 26 -2.40 -11.80 -8.15
N THR A 27 -3.55 -11.13 -8.03
CA THR A 27 -4.01 -10.06 -8.93
C THR A 27 -3.91 -8.67 -8.27
N GLY A 28 -3.22 -8.56 -7.13
CA GLY A 28 -3.08 -7.33 -6.35
C GLY A 28 -2.65 -6.14 -7.17
N LEU A 29 -1.56 -6.28 -7.93
CA LEU A 29 -1.05 -5.21 -8.82
C LEU A 29 -2.07 -4.75 -9.85
N LYS A 30 -2.74 -5.68 -10.54
CA LYS A 30 -3.74 -5.36 -11.57
C LYS A 30 -4.95 -4.66 -10.96
N ARG A 31 -5.40 -5.10 -9.78
CA ARG A 31 -6.52 -4.49 -9.05
C ARG A 31 -6.19 -3.07 -8.60
N ILE A 32 -5.01 -2.86 -8.02
CA ILE A 32 -4.53 -1.54 -7.59
C ILE A 32 -4.44 -0.61 -8.81
N GLY A 33 -3.78 -1.05 -9.89
CA GLY A 33 -3.66 -0.26 -11.11
C GLY A 33 -5.03 0.13 -11.68
N LYS A 34 -5.96 -0.82 -11.78
CA LYS A 34 -7.34 -0.53 -12.21
C LYS A 34 -8.01 0.50 -11.30
N PHE A 35 -7.93 0.32 -9.98
CA PHE A 35 -8.53 1.23 -9.02
C PHE A 35 -7.97 2.65 -9.17
N VAL A 36 -6.65 2.81 -9.26
CA VAL A 36 -6.00 4.11 -9.47
C VAL A 36 -6.47 4.75 -10.77
N THR A 37 -6.54 4.00 -11.88
CA THR A 37 -7.03 4.56 -13.15
C THR A 37 -8.49 4.99 -13.10
N ASP A 38 -9.33 4.28 -12.35
CA ASP A 38 -10.74 4.63 -12.19
C ASP A 38 -10.90 5.88 -11.29
N GLU A 39 -10.10 6.02 -10.22
CA GLU A 39 -10.08 7.20 -9.35
C GLU A 39 -9.55 8.45 -10.08
N LEU A 40 -8.52 8.31 -10.92
CA LEU A 40 -8.02 9.42 -11.73
C LEU A 40 -9.09 9.98 -12.68
N LYS A 41 -9.90 9.10 -13.30
CA LYS A 41 -11.02 9.54 -14.16
C LYS A 41 -12.04 10.34 -13.36
N ARG A 42 -12.39 9.88 -12.15
CA ARG A 42 -13.31 10.60 -11.25
C ARG A 42 -12.79 11.99 -10.92
N TYR A 43 -11.52 12.06 -10.52
CA TYR A 43 -10.86 13.32 -10.18
C TYR A 43 -10.94 14.33 -11.34
N LEU A 44 -10.57 13.90 -12.55
CA LEU A 44 -10.56 14.75 -13.73
C LEU A 44 -11.97 15.23 -14.14
N ASN A 45 -13.00 14.46 -13.82
CA ASN A 45 -14.40 14.82 -14.07
C ASN A 45 -15.05 15.63 -12.93
N GLY A 46 -14.32 15.92 -11.85
CA GLY A 46 -14.89 16.55 -10.65
C GLY A 46 -15.87 15.67 -9.88
N GLU A 47 -15.80 14.34 -10.06
CA GLU A 47 -16.60 13.38 -9.32
C GLU A 47 -15.97 13.05 -7.95
N SER A 48 -16.79 12.67 -6.98
CA SER A 48 -16.32 12.19 -5.69
C SER A 48 -15.44 10.94 -5.83
N LEU A 49 -14.26 10.98 -5.20
CA LEU A 49 -13.33 9.85 -5.10
C LEU A 49 -13.87 8.80 -4.12
N LYS A 50 -13.67 7.51 -4.44
CA LYS A 50 -14.06 6.40 -3.57
C LYS A 50 -12.98 6.04 -2.54
N GLY A 51 -11.72 6.29 -2.88
CA GLY A 51 -10.55 6.01 -2.06
C GLY A 51 -9.97 7.23 -1.36
N GLU A 52 -10.71 8.34 -1.28
CA GLU A 52 -10.21 9.56 -0.63
C GLU A 52 -9.90 9.29 0.84
N VAL A 53 -8.69 9.68 1.24
CA VAL A 53 -8.26 9.72 2.62
C VAL A 53 -8.00 11.17 2.99
N LYS A 54 -8.84 11.71 3.87
CA LYS A 54 -8.71 13.05 4.41
C LYS A 54 -7.77 13.06 5.62
N SER A 55 -7.19 14.21 5.90
CA SER A 55 -6.20 14.39 6.98
C SER A 55 -6.74 13.95 8.34
N GLU A 56 -8.03 14.13 8.60
CA GLU A 56 -8.69 13.73 9.85
C GLU A 56 -8.73 12.21 10.02
N GLN A 57 -8.74 11.45 8.91
CA GLN A 57 -8.79 9.99 8.90
C GLN A 57 -7.42 9.37 9.18
N LEU A 58 -6.32 10.11 9.00
CA LEU A 58 -4.96 9.57 9.19
C LEU A 58 -4.72 9.08 10.62
N LYS A 59 -5.42 9.63 11.62
CA LYS A 59 -5.28 9.24 13.04
C LYS A 59 -5.72 7.81 13.34
N ILE A 60 -6.50 7.19 12.45
CA ILE A 60 -7.08 5.85 12.63
C ILE A 60 -6.66 4.88 11.51
N LEU A 61 -5.79 5.32 10.61
CA LEU A 61 -5.28 4.52 9.51
C LEU A 61 -3.84 4.11 9.83
N ALA A 62 -3.66 2.83 10.14
CA ALA A 62 -2.42 2.09 10.40
C ALA A 62 -1.47 2.69 11.47
#